data_AF-A0A7G2CRB9-F1
#
_entry.id   AF-A0A7G2CRB9-F1
#
_cell.length_a   1.000
_cell.length_b   1.000
_cell.length_c   1.000
_cell.angle_alpha   90.00
_cell.angle_beta   90.00
_cell.angle_gamma   90.00
#
_symmetry.space_group_name_H-M   'P 1'
#
loop_
_entity.id
_entity.type
_entity.pdbx_description
1 polymer ?
#
loop_
_entity_poly.entity_id
_entity_poly.type
_entity_poly.pdbx_seq_one_letter_code
_entity_poly.pdbx_strand_id
1 'polypeptide(L)'
;MRNKKNEYRDKYNKTKSALDTLQSEATQLRSTEASLRDKLKRTEQEVMLLTSENMQLQEAQSKLKDLTNEKTQLQRSLRTAEEALKSSNAAGTPQYDALVQRLQSKEESLRSLQRKVDRLRRRDPLLQFSLACSELHRLCPVDAEASAQDAGREEAEAAYQLLSEQYSGAQTEAWKSASSKGSVAAKAYLAAARHAVAASVPLSYYDAAIVVEGNVGEATTLLESVGYITESTPEDPSRLQVKAPSTVGVLTGPGPYGYLLALRYAKTSSFTIQSVHPIVSSELVENAQRCNVTYETARASGPGGQATNVTETQVYAKLTIDGRFAYTAEAQDSRSALNNKDAALEKLKQTKRLHYNDSLARKYRPEEVVATIVQRVKESGGLEVEDSYLQLVQDAVSEKTVSVLDGALAQFVATSLSEQAD
;
A
#
# COMPACT_ATOMS: atom_id res chain seq x y z
N MET A 1 51.27 -27.89 -28.65
CA MET A 1 51.44 -26.56 -28.00
C MET A 1 50.62 -25.45 -28.67
N ARG A 2 50.66 -25.27 -30.00
CA ARG A 2 49.88 -24.21 -30.71
C ARG A 2 48.35 -24.32 -30.57
N ASN A 3 47.76 -25.52 -30.69
CA ASN A 3 46.30 -25.70 -30.61
C ASN A 3 45.72 -25.30 -29.25
N LYS A 4 46.41 -25.65 -28.14
CA LYS A 4 45.99 -25.24 -26.78
C LYS A 4 45.99 -23.72 -26.62
N LYS A 5 46.97 -23.01 -27.21
CA LYS A 5 47.07 -21.54 -27.12
C LYS A 5 45.97 -20.83 -27.90
N ASN A 6 45.55 -21.39 -29.04
CA ASN A 6 44.42 -20.87 -29.81
C ASN A 6 43.09 -21.09 -29.07
N GLU A 7 42.90 -22.26 -28.46
CA GLU A 7 41.71 -22.57 -27.66
C GLU A 7 41.53 -21.61 -26.46
N TYR A 8 42.62 -21.26 -25.76
CA TYR A 8 42.57 -20.25 -24.70
C TYR A 8 42.21 -18.85 -25.22
N ARG A 9 42.74 -18.48 -26.39
CA ARG A 9 42.46 -17.17 -27.01
C ARG A 9 41.00 -17.06 -27.44
N ASP A 10 40.42 -18.13 -27.97
CA ASP A 10 39.01 -18.17 -28.36
C ASP A 10 38.09 -18.14 -27.14
N LYS A 11 38.43 -18.87 -26.08
CA LYS A 11 37.72 -18.80 -24.77
C LYS A 11 37.80 -17.40 -24.15
N TYR A 12 38.96 -16.75 -24.23
CA TYR A 12 39.14 -15.37 -23.75
C TYR A 12 38.32 -14.36 -24.55
N ASN A 13 38.32 -14.46 -25.88
CA ASN A 13 37.54 -13.54 -26.72
C ASN A 13 36.03 -13.73 -26.52
N LYS A 14 35.57 -15.00 -26.37
CA LYS A 14 34.17 -15.31 -26.09
C LYS A 14 33.71 -14.79 -24.72
N THR A 15 34.56 -14.89 -23.71
CA THR A 15 34.26 -14.34 -22.36
C THR A 15 34.30 -12.82 -22.37
N LYS A 16 35.22 -12.20 -23.10
CA LYS A 16 35.29 -10.75 -23.28
C LYS A 16 34.05 -10.20 -24.00
N SER A 17 33.61 -10.81 -25.10
CA SER A 17 32.40 -10.37 -25.80
C SER A 17 31.15 -10.54 -24.94
N ALA A 18 31.06 -11.62 -24.15
CA ALA A 18 29.96 -11.82 -23.20
C ALA A 18 29.96 -10.77 -22.06
N LEU A 19 31.15 -10.35 -21.62
CA LEU A 19 31.30 -9.30 -20.62
C LEU A 19 30.87 -7.95 -21.18
N ASP A 20 31.25 -7.63 -22.41
CA ASP A 20 30.86 -6.37 -23.07
C ASP A 20 29.33 -6.30 -23.30
N THR A 21 28.68 -7.42 -23.65
CA THR A 21 27.20 -7.48 -23.76
C THR A 21 26.52 -7.33 -22.40
N LEU A 22 27.03 -7.99 -21.36
CA LEU A 22 26.48 -7.85 -20.01
C LEU A 22 26.65 -6.42 -19.47
N GLN A 23 27.75 -5.75 -19.81
CA GLN A 23 27.95 -4.35 -19.44
C GLN A 23 26.98 -3.41 -20.14
N SER A 24 26.69 -3.62 -21.43
CA SER A 24 25.73 -2.78 -22.15
C SER A 24 24.30 -2.99 -21.63
N GLU A 25 23.90 -4.24 -21.38
CA GLU A 25 22.62 -4.57 -20.74
C GLU A 25 22.50 -3.93 -19.34
N ALA A 26 23.56 -3.99 -18.53
CA ALA A 26 23.59 -3.35 -17.21
C ALA A 26 23.42 -1.82 -17.29
N THR A 27 24.01 -1.16 -18.30
CA THR A 27 23.82 0.29 -18.50
C THR A 27 22.41 0.65 -18.95
N GLN A 28 21.79 -0.17 -19.79
CA GLN A 28 20.39 0.02 -20.20
C GLN A 28 19.42 -0.22 -19.05
N LEU A 29 19.65 -1.24 -18.22
CA LEU A 29 18.83 -1.49 -17.04
C LEU A 29 18.93 -0.36 -16.01
N ARG A 30 20.13 0.22 -15.82
CA ARG A 30 20.31 1.39 -14.94
C ARG A 30 19.55 2.62 -15.44
N SER A 31 19.49 2.85 -16.75
CA SER A 31 18.78 4.01 -17.31
C SER A 31 17.26 3.85 -17.24
N THR A 32 16.74 2.63 -17.47
CA THR A 32 15.32 2.33 -17.30
C THR A 32 14.91 2.38 -15.84
N GLU A 33 15.74 1.87 -14.92
CA GLU A 33 15.52 1.98 -13.47
C GLU A 33 15.43 3.44 -13.02
N ALA A 34 16.36 4.30 -13.47
CA ALA A 34 16.31 5.73 -13.15
C ALA A 34 15.01 6.40 -13.64
N SER A 35 14.59 6.09 -14.87
CA SER A 35 13.33 6.61 -15.45
C SER A 35 12.10 6.13 -14.68
N LEU A 36 12.07 4.86 -14.26
CA LEU A 36 10.98 4.31 -13.45
C LEU A 36 10.94 4.90 -12.05
N ARG A 37 12.10 5.12 -11.41
CA ARG A 37 12.19 5.81 -10.11
C ARG A 37 11.65 7.23 -10.18
N ASP A 38 11.97 7.98 -11.23
CA ASP A 38 11.44 9.33 -11.43
C ASP A 38 9.93 9.34 -11.65
N LYS A 39 9.40 8.37 -12.42
CA LYS A 39 7.95 8.23 -12.61
C LYS A 39 7.25 7.82 -11.31
N LEU A 40 7.82 6.88 -10.57
CA LEU A 40 7.30 6.43 -9.28
C LEU A 40 7.24 7.57 -8.27
N LYS A 41 8.30 8.38 -8.19
CA LYS A 41 8.35 9.56 -7.31
C LYS A 41 7.29 10.60 -7.66
N ARG A 42 6.99 10.79 -8.96
CA ARG A 42 5.90 11.69 -9.40
C ARG A 42 4.53 11.11 -9.04
N THR A 43 4.31 9.81 -9.25
CA THR A 43 3.05 9.17 -8.87
C THR A 43 2.84 9.13 -7.36
N GLU A 44 3.90 8.93 -6.57
CA GLU A 44 3.85 9.01 -5.11
C GLU A 44 3.46 10.42 -4.66
N GLN A 45 4.05 11.46 -5.27
CA GLN A 45 3.66 12.85 -5.01
C GLN A 45 2.19 13.12 -5.38
N GLU A 46 1.71 12.58 -6.51
CA GLU A 46 0.31 12.70 -6.92
C GLU A 46 -0.64 11.96 -5.98
N VAL A 47 -0.30 10.74 -5.53
CA VAL A 47 -1.10 9.99 -4.56
C VAL A 47 -1.11 10.68 -3.20
N MET A 48 0.01 11.25 -2.76
CA MET A 48 0.10 12.01 -1.52
C MET A 48 -0.73 13.30 -1.58
N LEU A 49 -0.73 13.96 -2.74
CA LEU A 49 -1.63 15.08 -3.02
C LEU A 49 -3.09 14.63 -2.97
N LEU A 50 -3.46 13.56 -3.67
CA LEU A 50 -4.84 13.03 -3.71
C LEU A 50 -5.34 12.57 -2.34
N THR A 51 -4.51 11.92 -1.53
CA THR A 51 -4.87 11.53 -0.15
C THR A 51 -4.99 12.74 0.76
N SER A 52 -4.09 13.72 0.65
CA SER A 52 -4.24 14.99 1.36
C SER A 52 -5.50 15.74 0.93
N GLU A 53 -5.86 15.68 -0.35
CA GLU A 53 -7.08 16.29 -0.89
C GLU A 53 -8.33 15.54 -0.45
N ASN A 54 -8.31 14.21 -0.35
CA ASN A 54 -9.42 13.41 0.16
C ASN A 54 -9.63 13.64 1.67
N MET A 55 -8.55 13.68 2.44
CA MET A 55 -8.61 14.02 3.87
C MET A 55 -9.13 15.45 4.06
N GLN A 56 -8.65 16.40 3.25
CA GLN A 56 -9.17 17.77 3.25
C GLN A 56 -10.61 17.85 2.77
N LEU A 57 -11.07 16.99 1.85
CA LEU A 57 -12.45 16.93 1.39
C LEU A 57 -13.38 16.36 2.47
N GLN A 58 -12.97 15.29 3.15
CA GLN A 58 -13.73 14.71 4.26
C GLN A 58 -13.78 15.68 5.46
N GLU A 59 -12.65 16.28 5.83
CA GLU A 59 -12.63 17.34 6.83
C GLU A 59 -13.44 18.55 6.38
N ALA A 60 -13.38 18.95 5.11
CA ALA A 60 -14.18 20.05 4.59
C ALA A 60 -15.67 19.70 4.62
N GLN A 61 -16.06 18.46 4.37
CA GLN A 61 -17.46 18.00 4.39
C GLN A 61 -18.00 17.92 5.82
N SER A 62 -17.21 17.43 6.78
CA SER A 62 -17.51 17.49 8.21
C SER A 62 -17.59 18.94 8.68
N LYS A 63 -16.60 19.77 8.34
CA LYS A 63 -16.60 21.21 8.63
C LYS A 63 -17.74 21.93 7.92
N LEU A 64 -18.23 21.47 6.76
CA LEU A 64 -19.39 22.04 6.07
C LEU A 64 -20.65 21.73 6.87
N LYS A 65 -20.84 20.48 7.32
CA LYS A 65 -21.96 20.12 8.21
C LYS A 65 -21.91 20.93 9.51
N ASP A 66 -20.75 21.02 10.15
CA ASP A 66 -20.56 21.80 11.37
C ASP A 66 -20.76 23.29 11.12
N LEU A 67 -20.26 23.84 10.01
CA LEU A 67 -20.49 25.23 9.62
C LEU A 67 -21.93 25.50 9.21
N THR A 68 -22.68 24.51 8.74
CA THR A 68 -24.09 24.68 8.40
C THR A 68 -24.91 24.71 9.69
N ASN A 69 -24.57 23.84 10.65
CA ASN A 69 -25.13 23.86 11.99
C ASN A 69 -24.73 25.13 12.76
N GLU A 70 -23.47 25.55 12.63
CA GLU A 70 -22.93 26.76 13.24
C GLU A 70 -23.45 28.01 12.51
N LYS A 71 -23.71 27.99 11.20
CA LYS A 71 -24.39 29.07 10.44
C LYS A 71 -25.84 29.22 10.88
N THR A 72 -26.55 28.12 11.12
CA THR A 72 -27.94 28.19 11.61
C THR A 72 -27.99 28.64 13.07
N GLN A 73 -27.05 28.21 13.91
CA GLN A 73 -26.87 28.75 15.26
C GLN A 73 -26.40 30.21 15.24
N LEU A 74 -25.47 30.57 14.36
CA LEU A 74 -24.94 31.92 14.23
C LEU A 74 -25.99 32.85 13.67
N GLN A 75 -26.83 32.44 12.71
CA GLN A 75 -27.97 33.24 12.24
C GLN A 75 -29.00 33.47 13.36
N ARG A 76 -29.20 32.50 14.25
CA ARG A 76 -30.02 32.69 15.46
C ARG A 76 -29.33 33.65 16.44
N SER A 77 -28.02 33.47 16.66
CA SER A 77 -27.23 34.33 17.54
C SER A 77 -27.02 35.74 16.99
N LEU A 78 -27.00 35.91 15.67
CA LEU A 78 -26.85 37.14 14.92
C LEU A 78 -28.17 37.90 14.96
N ARG A 79 -29.33 37.23 14.93
CA ARG A 79 -30.61 37.87 15.24
C ARG A 79 -30.67 38.38 16.68
N THR A 80 -30.25 37.56 17.65
CA THR A 80 -30.20 37.99 19.07
C THR A 80 -29.12 39.05 19.31
N ALA A 81 -28.02 39.01 18.56
CA ALA A 81 -26.94 40.00 18.63
C ALA A 81 -27.28 41.25 17.84
N GLU A 82 -28.06 41.23 16.76
CA GLU A 82 -28.60 42.40 16.07
C GLU A 82 -29.62 43.13 16.95
N GLU A 83 -30.39 42.37 17.76
CA GLU A 83 -31.22 42.90 18.84
C GLU A 83 -30.39 43.49 20.00
N ALA A 84 -29.22 42.92 20.30
CA ALA A 84 -28.28 43.42 21.32
C ALA A 84 -27.29 44.50 20.82
N LEU A 85 -27.01 44.57 19.51
CA LEU A 85 -26.15 45.56 18.86
C LEU A 85 -26.93 46.85 18.61
N LYS A 86 -28.27 46.75 18.49
CA LYS A 86 -29.18 47.89 18.68
C LYS A 86 -29.09 48.48 20.09
N SER A 87 -28.47 47.80 21.07
CA SER A 87 -28.36 48.27 22.44
C SER A 87 -26.95 48.54 22.98
N SER A 88 -25.85 48.22 22.28
CA SER A 88 -24.51 48.66 22.71
C SER A 88 -23.42 48.45 21.65
N ASN A 89 -22.66 49.51 21.33
CA ASN A 89 -21.50 49.48 20.44
C ASN A 89 -20.19 49.64 21.23
N ALA A 90 -19.21 48.76 21.01
CA ALA A 90 -17.78 49.12 20.97
C ALA A 90 -16.94 48.03 20.27
N ALA A 91 -16.18 48.43 19.25
CA ALA A 91 -15.19 47.61 18.54
C ALA A 91 -13.81 47.65 19.25
N GLY A 92 -13.04 46.56 19.22
CA GLY A 92 -11.66 46.49 19.72
C GLY A 92 -11.37 45.50 20.86
N THR A 93 -12.25 44.52 21.11
CA THR A 93 -12.00 43.46 22.09
C THR A 93 -11.34 42.23 21.46
N PRO A 94 -10.51 41.47 22.20
CA PRO A 94 -9.81 40.30 21.66
C PRO A 94 -10.75 39.19 21.16
N GLN A 95 -12.00 39.15 21.65
CA GLN A 95 -13.04 38.25 21.15
C GLN A 95 -13.55 38.67 19.76
N TYR A 96 -13.62 39.98 19.48
CA TYR A 96 -13.95 40.49 18.15
C TYR A 96 -12.86 40.14 17.14
N ASP A 97 -11.59 40.33 17.51
CA ASP A 97 -10.46 40.01 16.63
C ASP A 97 -10.36 38.50 16.32
N ALA A 98 -10.61 37.64 17.31
CA ALA A 98 -10.69 36.19 17.10
C ALA A 98 -11.85 35.78 16.17
N LEU A 99 -13.00 36.47 16.27
CA LEU A 99 -14.14 36.27 15.36
C LEU A 99 -13.82 36.75 13.94
N VAL A 100 -13.16 37.89 13.79
CA VAL A 100 -12.73 38.40 12.47
C VAL A 100 -11.73 37.45 11.82
N GLN A 101 -10.74 36.93 12.56
CA GLN A 101 -9.79 35.94 12.03
C GLN A 101 -10.49 34.63 11.62
N ARG A 102 -11.43 34.16 12.43
CA ARG A 102 -12.21 32.96 12.10
C ARG A 102 -13.06 33.20 10.85
N LEU A 103 -13.69 34.37 10.70
CA LEU A 103 -14.46 34.74 9.52
C LEU A 103 -13.57 34.81 8.27
N GLN A 104 -12.40 35.42 8.36
CA GLN A 104 -11.42 35.49 7.25
C GLN A 104 -10.95 34.09 6.80
N SER A 105 -10.61 33.20 7.73
CA SER A 105 -10.23 31.80 7.39
C SER A 105 -11.36 31.05 6.67
N LYS A 106 -12.61 31.33 7.04
CA LYS A 106 -13.79 30.70 6.44
C LYS A 106 -14.07 31.27 5.06
N GLU A 107 -13.90 32.58 4.87
CA GLU A 107 -13.94 33.19 3.54
C GLU A 107 -12.85 32.66 2.61
N GLU A 108 -11.62 32.47 3.09
CA GLU A 108 -10.54 31.87 2.31
C GLU A 108 -10.86 30.42 1.91
N SER A 109 -11.42 29.64 2.83
CA SER A 109 -11.87 28.27 2.55
C SER A 109 -13.00 28.24 1.51
N LEU A 110 -13.95 29.17 1.58
CA LEU A 110 -15.03 29.31 0.60
C LEU A 110 -14.49 29.70 -0.78
N ARG A 111 -13.55 30.64 -0.85
CA ARG A 111 -12.90 31.04 -2.10
C ARG A 111 -12.11 29.87 -2.70
N SER A 112 -11.45 29.04 -1.89
CA SER A 112 -10.75 27.83 -2.35
C SER A 112 -11.72 26.78 -2.92
N LEU A 113 -12.83 26.51 -2.22
CA LEU A 113 -13.87 25.60 -2.68
C LEU A 113 -14.52 26.10 -3.98
N GLN A 114 -14.82 27.39 -4.08
CA GLN A 114 -15.32 28.00 -5.30
C GLN A 114 -14.37 27.77 -6.48
N ARG A 115 -13.05 27.98 -6.29
CA ARG A 115 -12.04 27.68 -7.32
C ARG A 115 -11.98 26.19 -7.68
N LYS A 116 -12.19 25.27 -6.74
CA LYS A 116 -12.21 23.82 -7.02
C LYS A 116 -13.46 23.45 -7.82
N VAL A 117 -14.62 23.96 -7.42
CA VAL A 117 -15.90 23.79 -8.13
C VAL A 117 -15.80 24.38 -9.54
N ASP A 118 -15.21 25.56 -9.72
CA ASP A 118 -15.05 26.15 -11.05
C ASP A 118 -14.09 25.36 -11.95
N ARG A 119 -13.07 24.72 -11.37
CA ARG A 119 -12.19 23.80 -12.11
C ARG A 119 -12.91 22.53 -12.54
N LEU A 120 -13.76 21.96 -11.70
CA LEU A 120 -14.59 20.79 -12.03
C LEU A 120 -15.63 21.15 -13.10
N ARG A 121 -16.29 22.30 -12.95
CA ARG A 121 -17.24 22.84 -13.93
C ARG A 121 -16.60 23.08 -15.29
N ARG A 122 -15.32 23.45 -15.35
CA ARG A 122 -14.58 23.59 -16.62
C ARG A 122 -14.18 22.26 -17.24
N ARG A 123 -14.19 21.14 -16.51
CA ARG A 123 -13.77 19.83 -17.01
C ARG A 123 -14.94 18.93 -17.38
N ASP A 124 -16.08 19.10 -16.73
CA ASP A 124 -17.28 18.31 -16.97
C ASP A 124 -18.21 19.02 -17.98
N PRO A 125 -18.44 18.44 -19.17
CA PRO A 125 -19.34 18.99 -20.19
C PRO A 125 -20.77 19.24 -19.70
N LEU A 126 -21.31 18.40 -18.80
CA LEU A 126 -22.65 18.56 -18.26
C LEU A 126 -22.71 19.78 -17.33
N LEU A 127 -21.66 20.01 -16.55
CA LEU A 127 -21.55 21.20 -15.70
C LEU A 127 -21.29 22.48 -16.50
N GLN A 128 -20.56 22.41 -17.62
CA GLN A 128 -20.43 23.55 -18.53
C GLN A 128 -21.79 23.91 -19.16
N PHE A 129 -22.56 22.91 -19.56
CA PHE A 129 -23.89 23.10 -20.13
C PHE A 129 -24.86 23.69 -19.09
N SER A 130 -24.84 23.20 -17.85
CA SER A 130 -25.70 23.74 -16.78
C SER A 130 -25.40 25.21 -16.47
N LEU A 131 -24.13 25.62 -16.53
CA LEU A 131 -23.74 27.02 -16.42
C LEU A 131 -24.34 27.86 -17.55
N ALA A 132 -24.24 27.39 -18.80
CA ALA A 132 -24.83 28.09 -19.94
C ALA A 132 -26.36 28.25 -19.78
N CYS A 133 -27.06 27.21 -19.33
CA CYS A 133 -28.49 27.26 -19.00
C CYS A 133 -28.78 28.27 -17.88
N SER A 134 -27.94 28.34 -16.85
CA SER A 134 -28.11 29.28 -15.74
C SER A 134 -27.90 30.75 -16.16
N GLU A 135 -26.96 31.02 -17.07
CA GLU A 135 -26.76 32.36 -17.64
C GLU A 135 -27.95 32.77 -18.52
N LEU A 136 -28.53 31.84 -19.28
CA LEU A 136 -29.77 32.08 -20.02
C LEU A 136 -30.95 32.38 -19.10
N HIS A 137 -31.08 31.64 -17.99
CA HIS A 137 -32.15 31.85 -17.01
C HIS A 137 -32.04 33.22 -16.32
N ARG A 138 -30.84 33.77 -16.13
CA ARG A 138 -30.64 35.13 -15.60
C ARG A 138 -31.14 36.25 -16.53
N LEU A 139 -31.28 35.96 -17.82
CA LEU A 139 -31.80 36.91 -18.81
C LEU A 139 -33.33 36.90 -18.89
N CYS A 140 -34.00 35.94 -18.23
CA CYS A 140 -35.46 35.89 -18.17
C CYS A 140 -35.99 36.93 -17.16
N PRO A 141 -36.98 37.76 -17.55
CA PRO A 141 -37.57 38.74 -16.65
C PRO A 141 -38.33 38.04 -15.51
N VAL A 142 -38.00 38.38 -14.27
CA VAL A 142 -38.71 37.89 -13.08
C VAL A 142 -39.87 38.84 -12.81
N ASP A 143 -41.02 38.62 -13.45
CA ASP A 143 -42.23 39.37 -13.13
C ASP A 143 -42.81 38.82 -11.81
N ALA A 144 -42.81 39.67 -10.78
CA ALA A 144 -43.16 39.33 -9.39
C ALA A 144 -44.62 38.86 -9.19
N GLU A 145 -45.48 38.95 -10.21
CA GLU A 145 -46.89 38.54 -10.17
C GLU A 145 -47.15 37.20 -10.89
N ALA A 146 -46.19 36.66 -11.66
CA ALA A 146 -46.33 35.40 -12.40
C ALA A 146 -45.57 34.22 -11.76
N SER A 147 -44.99 34.40 -10.58
CA SER A 147 -44.07 33.46 -9.94
C SER A 147 -44.68 32.14 -9.46
N ALA A 148 -45.98 31.92 -9.68
CA ALA A 148 -46.67 30.70 -9.27
C ALA A 148 -46.68 29.59 -10.34
N GLN A 149 -46.37 29.90 -11.60
CA GLN A 149 -46.42 28.94 -12.72
C GLN A 149 -45.38 29.27 -13.79
N ASP A 150 -44.10 29.15 -13.47
CA ASP A 150 -43.05 29.25 -14.48
C ASP A 150 -42.88 27.89 -15.19
N ALA A 151 -43.88 27.49 -15.96
CA ALA A 151 -43.92 26.19 -16.66
C ALA A 151 -42.66 25.95 -17.52
N GLY A 152 -42.05 27.01 -18.05
CA GLY A 152 -40.80 26.93 -18.79
C GLY A 152 -39.59 26.58 -17.93
N ARG A 153 -39.59 26.96 -16.64
CA ARG A 153 -38.56 26.55 -15.68
C ARG A 153 -38.70 25.09 -15.30
N GLU A 154 -39.92 24.62 -15.03
CA GLU A 154 -40.19 23.21 -14.74
C GLU A 154 -39.82 22.32 -15.95
N GLU A 155 -40.15 22.75 -17.18
CA GLU A 155 -39.76 22.05 -18.41
C GLU A 155 -38.23 22.01 -18.60
N ALA A 156 -37.53 23.11 -18.33
CA ALA A 156 -36.07 23.17 -18.40
C ALA A 156 -35.39 22.29 -17.32
N GLU A 157 -35.91 22.30 -16.09
CA GLU A 157 -35.43 21.43 -15.01
C GLU A 157 -35.67 19.95 -15.33
N ALA A 158 -36.83 19.60 -15.89
CA ALA A 158 -37.14 18.23 -16.34
C ALA A 158 -36.25 17.78 -17.51
N ALA A 159 -36.02 18.63 -18.51
CA ALA A 159 -35.13 18.33 -19.62
C ALA A 159 -33.67 18.17 -19.15
N TYR A 160 -33.23 18.97 -18.19
CA TYR A 160 -31.90 18.85 -17.59
C TYR A 160 -31.74 17.55 -16.78
N GLN A 161 -32.77 17.14 -16.04
CA GLN A 161 -32.78 15.86 -15.34
C GLN A 161 -32.63 14.69 -16.33
N LEU A 162 -33.42 14.68 -17.41
CA LEU A 162 -33.31 13.65 -18.46
C LEU A 162 -31.91 13.60 -19.09
N LEU A 163 -31.31 14.76 -19.38
CA LEU A 163 -29.94 14.83 -19.90
C LEU A 163 -28.92 14.31 -18.89
N SER A 164 -29.07 14.66 -17.61
CA SER A 164 -28.20 14.19 -16.52
C SER A 164 -28.26 12.67 -16.36
N GLU A 165 -29.46 12.09 -16.45
CA GLU A 165 -29.67 10.64 -16.41
C GLU A 165 -28.97 9.96 -17.59
N GLN A 166 -29.18 10.45 -18.82
CA GLN A 166 -28.53 9.92 -20.02
C GLN A 166 -27.00 10.03 -19.95
N TYR A 167 -26.48 11.17 -19.47
CA TYR A 167 -25.05 11.39 -19.32
C TYR A 167 -24.44 10.44 -18.29
N SER A 168 -25.08 10.29 -17.13
CA SER A 168 -24.63 9.35 -16.09
C SER A 168 -24.67 7.90 -16.57
N GLY A 169 -25.69 7.51 -17.34
CA GLY A 169 -25.78 6.21 -17.99
C GLY A 169 -24.63 5.97 -18.95
N ALA A 170 -24.36 6.91 -19.87
CA ALA A 170 -23.26 6.82 -20.81
C ALA A 170 -21.88 6.76 -20.13
N GLN A 171 -21.67 7.52 -19.05
CA GLN A 171 -20.44 7.44 -18.26
C GLN A 171 -20.28 6.06 -17.60
N THR A 172 -21.35 5.51 -17.04
CA THR A 172 -21.34 4.19 -16.41
C THR A 172 -21.03 3.09 -17.43
N GLU A 173 -21.60 3.16 -18.62
CA GLU A 173 -21.31 2.24 -19.72
C GLU A 173 -19.86 2.37 -20.23
N ALA A 174 -19.38 3.61 -20.38
CA ALA A 174 -17.99 3.86 -20.76
C ALA A 174 -17.02 3.29 -19.73
N TRP A 175 -17.30 3.45 -18.43
CA TRP A 175 -16.52 2.84 -17.36
C TRP A 175 -16.55 1.32 -17.43
N LYS A 176 -17.73 0.69 -17.52
CA LYS A 176 -17.87 -0.76 -17.66
C LYS A 176 -17.11 -1.31 -18.88
N SER A 177 -17.14 -0.60 -19.99
CA SER A 177 -16.38 -0.96 -21.20
C SER A 177 -14.87 -0.81 -21.00
N ALA A 178 -14.42 0.23 -20.30
CA ALA A 178 -13.01 0.46 -20.03
C ALA A 178 -12.46 -0.51 -18.98
N SER A 179 -13.23 -0.83 -17.93
CA SER A 179 -12.80 -1.68 -16.82
C SER A 179 -12.68 -3.15 -17.22
N SER A 180 -13.57 -3.63 -18.08
CA SER A 180 -13.58 -5.00 -18.61
C SER A 180 -12.49 -5.25 -19.67
N LYS A 181 -12.03 -4.22 -20.38
CA LYS A 181 -11.00 -4.37 -21.41
C LYS A 181 -9.64 -4.72 -20.78
N GLY A 182 -9.19 -5.95 -21.00
CA GLY A 182 -7.83 -6.40 -20.70
C GLY A 182 -7.51 -6.52 -19.21
N SER A 183 -8.53 -6.61 -18.35
CA SER A 183 -8.37 -6.71 -16.89
C SER A 183 -7.51 -5.60 -16.26
N VAL A 184 -7.46 -4.42 -16.90
CA VAL A 184 -6.57 -3.32 -16.49
C VAL A 184 -7.02 -2.71 -15.15
N ALA A 185 -8.34 -2.53 -14.97
CA ALA A 185 -8.88 -2.02 -13.71
C ALA A 185 -8.60 -2.98 -12.55
N ALA A 186 -8.77 -4.29 -12.77
CA ALA A 186 -8.43 -5.32 -11.78
C ALA A 186 -6.94 -5.25 -11.41
N LYS A 187 -6.03 -5.16 -12.39
CA LYS A 187 -4.59 -5.03 -12.14
C LYS A 187 -4.23 -3.75 -11.38
N ALA A 188 -4.88 -2.63 -11.67
CA ALA A 188 -4.66 -1.37 -10.97
C ALA A 188 -5.12 -1.47 -9.50
N TYR A 189 -6.31 -2.01 -9.27
CA TYR A 189 -6.82 -2.27 -7.92
C TYR A 189 -5.91 -3.21 -7.14
N LEU A 190 -5.44 -4.29 -7.77
CA LEU A 190 -4.51 -5.24 -7.16
C LEU A 190 -3.15 -4.63 -6.83
N ALA A 191 -2.64 -3.72 -7.66
CA ALA A 191 -1.41 -3.01 -7.34
C ALA A 191 -1.57 -2.18 -6.05
N ALA A 192 -2.70 -1.47 -5.90
CA ALA A 192 -3.02 -0.75 -4.67
C ALA A 192 -3.19 -1.69 -3.48
N ALA A 193 -3.90 -2.81 -3.66
CA ALA A 193 -4.12 -3.80 -2.62
C ALA A 193 -2.81 -4.45 -2.14
N ARG A 194 -1.91 -4.83 -3.07
CA ARG A 194 -0.57 -5.35 -2.76
C ARG A 194 0.23 -4.35 -1.93
N HIS A 195 0.22 -3.08 -2.32
CA HIS A 195 0.90 -2.03 -1.58
C HIS A 195 0.31 -1.87 -0.16
N ALA A 196 -1.03 -1.84 -0.05
CA ALA A 196 -1.72 -1.71 1.24
C ALA A 196 -1.37 -2.87 2.18
N VAL A 197 -1.39 -4.11 1.70
CA VAL A 197 -1.03 -5.30 2.49
C VAL A 197 0.46 -5.29 2.85
N ALA A 198 1.34 -4.96 1.91
CA ALA A 198 2.78 -4.92 2.17
C ALA A 198 3.15 -3.88 3.24
N ALA A 199 2.45 -2.74 3.25
CA ALA A 199 2.65 -1.66 4.22
C ALA A 199 2.01 -1.93 5.59
N SER A 200 0.86 -2.60 5.62
CA SER A 200 0.11 -2.82 6.86
C SER A 200 0.55 -4.06 7.64
N VAL A 201 0.90 -5.14 6.93
CA VAL A 201 1.31 -6.42 7.51
C VAL A 201 2.78 -6.36 7.93
N PRO A 202 3.10 -6.60 9.22
CA PRO A 202 4.48 -6.63 9.69
C PRO A 202 5.21 -7.81 9.05
N LEU A 203 6.46 -7.60 8.64
CA LEU A 203 7.30 -8.63 8.02
C LEU A 203 6.64 -9.28 6.79
N SER A 204 5.78 -8.53 6.07
CA SER A 204 5.05 -8.99 4.88
C SER A 204 5.91 -9.64 3.80
N TYR A 205 7.18 -9.25 3.71
CA TYR A 205 8.15 -9.75 2.74
C TYR A 205 8.81 -11.08 3.15
N TYR A 206 8.59 -11.57 4.37
CA TYR A 206 9.24 -12.78 4.86
C TYR A 206 8.61 -14.03 4.24
N ASP A 207 9.34 -15.14 4.35
CA ASP A 207 8.79 -16.46 4.06
C ASP A 207 7.80 -16.86 5.16
N ALA A 208 7.09 -17.97 4.95
CA ALA A 208 6.01 -18.36 5.84
C ALA A 208 6.09 -19.83 6.24
N ALA A 209 5.71 -20.12 7.48
CA ALA A 209 5.30 -21.44 7.90
C ALA A 209 3.78 -21.47 8.03
N ILE A 210 3.15 -22.48 7.44
CA ILE A 210 1.70 -22.65 7.46
C ILE A 210 1.30 -24.06 7.89
N VAL A 211 0.10 -24.15 8.45
CA VAL A 211 -0.60 -25.43 8.67
C VAL A 211 -1.81 -25.43 7.74
N VAL A 212 -1.87 -26.41 6.84
CA VAL A 212 -2.97 -26.58 5.88
C VAL A 212 -3.91 -27.67 6.39
N GLU A 213 -5.20 -27.36 6.41
CA GLU A 213 -6.27 -28.32 6.66
C GLU A 213 -7.00 -28.63 5.36
N GLY A 214 -7.28 -29.91 5.11
CA GLY A 214 -7.87 -30.39 3.87
C GLY A 214 -6.82 -30.88 2.87
N ASN A 215 -6.94 -30.50 1.60
CA ASN A 215 -6.12 -31.04 0.52
C ASN A 215 -4.76 -30.33 0.42
N VAL A 216 -3.77 -30.83 1.16
CA VAL A 216 -2.38 -30.33 1.14
C VAL A 216 -1.78 -30.35 -0.28
N GLY A 217 -2.09 -31.38 -1.08
CA GLY A 217 -1.55 -31.49 -2.43
C GLY A 217 -2.01 -30.35 -3.35
N GLU A 218 -3.25 -29.90 -3.20
CA GLU A 218 -3.78 -28.74 -3.94
C GLU A 218 -3.17 -27.42 -3.45
N ALA A 219 -2.92 -27.29 -2.14
CA ALA A 219 -2.21 -26.13 -1.61
C ALA A 219 -0.80 -26.03 -2.17
N THR A 220 -0.05 -27.14 -2.19
CA THR A 220 1.30 -27.21 -2.77
C THR A 220 1.29 -26.83 -4.25
N THR A 221 0.42 -27.44 -5.06
CA THR A 221 0.37 -27.15 -6.51
C THR A 221 -0.01 -25.70 -6.80
N LEU A 222 -0.92 -25.12 -6.02
CA LEU A 222 -1.28 -23.70 -6.13
C LEU A 222 -0.07 -22.81 -5.83
N LEU A 223 0.65 -23.06 -4.74
CA LEU A 223 1.78 -22.21 -4.34
C LEU A 223 2.97 -22.33 -5.30
N GLU A 224 3.26 -23.55 -5.76
CA GLU A 224 4.29 -23.79 -6.78
C GLU A 224 3.93 -23.16 -8.13
N SER A 225 2.64 -23.11 -8.49
CA SER A 225 2.20 -22.45 -9.73
C SER A 225 2.48 -20.94 -9.76
N VAL A 226 2.58 -20.30 -8.58
CA VAL A 226 2.92 -18.89 -8.43
C VAL A 226 4.45 -18.68 -8.32
N GLY A 227 5.23 -19.77 -8.29
CA GLY A 227 6.69 -19.74 -8.23
C GLY A 227 7.28 -19.78 -6.82
N TYR A 228 6.49 -20.16 -5.82
CA TYR A 228 7.02 -20.42 -4.48
C TYR A 228 7.58 -21.84 -4.36
N ILE A 229 8.56 -21.99 -3.47
CA ILE A 229 9.12 -23.29 -3.09
C ILE A 229 8.41 -23.74 -1.83
N THR A 230 7.77 -24.91 -1.87
CA THR A 230 7.09 -25.51 -0.73
C THR A 230 7.82 -26.73 -0.22
N GLU A 231 8.11 -26.75 1.07
CA GLU A 231 8.73 -27.89 1.76
C GLU A 231 7.84 -28.34 2.91
N SER A 232 7.47 -29.62 2.92
CA SER A 232 6.76 -30.21 4.06
C SER A 232 7.74 -30.61 5.16
N THR A 233 7.31 -30.51 6.42
CA THR A 233 8.08 -31.07 7.52
C THR A 233 7.94 -32.59 7.52
N PRO A 234 9.03 -33.35 7.76
CA PRO A 234 8.99 -34.81 7.72
C PRO A 234 8.09 -35.43 8.79
N GLU A 235 7.85 -34.72 9.90
CA GLU A 235 7.00 -35.15 11.00
C GLU A 235 5.51 -34.96 10.71
N ASP A 236 5.15 -33.97 9.90
CA ASP A 236 3.77 -33.59 9.65
C ASP A 236 3.63 -33.01 8.22
N PRO A 237 3.01 -33.75 7.29
CA PRO A 237 2.86 -33.31 5.91
C PRO A 237 1.90 -32.12 5.78
N SER A 238 1.07 -31.84 6.79
CA SER A 238 0.17 -30.67 6.79
C SER A 238 0.89 -29.35 7.07
N ARG A 239 2.11 -29.43 7.63
CA ARG A 239 2.97 -28.28 7.92
C ARG A 239 3.89 -28.01 6.75
N LEU A 240 3.69 -26.87 6.12
CA LEU A 240 4.46 -26.44 4.96
C LEU A 240 5.28 -25.19 5.30
N GLN A 241 6.53 -25.17 4.84
CA GLN A 241 7.33 -23.96 4.72
C GLN A 241 7.23 -23.46 3.29
N VAL A 242 6.79 -22.22 3.11
CA VAL A 242 6.60 -21.58 1.81
C VAL A 242 7.63 -20.47 1.67
N LYS A 243 8.48 -20.61 0.67
CA LYS A 243 9.70 -19.81 0.50
C LYS A 243 9.72 -19.12 -0.85
N ALA A 244 10.19 -17.88 -0.87
CA ALA A 244 10.57 -17.24 -2.12
C ALA A 244 11.91 -17.80 -2.63
N PRO A 245 12.07 -18.03 -3.95
CA PRO A 245 13.35 -18.45 -4.51
C PRO A 245 14.49 -17.46 -4.17
N SER A 246 15.70 -17.98 -3.94
CA SER A 246 16.87 -17.18 -3.60
C SER A 246 17.35 -16.23 -4.73
N THR A 247 16.85 -16.45 -5.95
CA THR A 247 17.09 -15.60 -7.12
C THR A 247 16.16 -14.39 -7.21
N VAL A 248 15.10 -14.35 -6.39
CA VAL A 248 14.13 -13.26 -6.40
C VAL A 248 14.77 -12.00 -5.82
N GLY A 249 14.70 -10.91 -6.56
CA GLY A 249 15.18 -9.61 -6.08
C GLY A 249 14.25 -8.96 -5.07
N VAL A 250 14.37 -7.63 -4.95
CA VAL A 250 13.49 -6.86 -4.07
C VAL A 250 12.04 -7.06 -4.51
N LEU A 251 11.20 -7.54 -3.59
CA LEU A 251 9.81 -7.82 -3.87
C LEU A 251 9.03 -6.50 -4.09
N THR A 252 8.29 -6.43 -5.20
CA THR A 252 7.42 -5.28 -5.52
C THR A 252 6.05 -5.35 -4.83
N GLY A 253 5.75 -6.48 -4.17
CA GLY A 253 4.52 -6.74 -3.44
C GLY A 253 4.81 -7.55 -2.17
N PRO A 254 3.77 -8.03 -1.47
CA PRO A 254 3.96 -8.86 -0.29
C PRO A 254 4.73 -10.15 -0.65
N GLY A 255 5.52 -10.65 0.30
CA GLY A 255 6.16 -11.95 0.19
C GLY A 255 5.20 -13.09 0.54
N PRO A 256 5.73 -14.33 0.64
CA PRO A 256 4.92 -15.50 0.98
C PRO A 256 4.06 -15.31 2.23
N TYR A 257 4.62 -14.70 3.29
CA TYR A 257 3.86 -14.44 4.52
C TYR A 257 2.66 -13.52 4.30
N GLY A 258 2.83 -12.39 3.61
CA GLY A 258 1.73 -11.46 3.37
C GLY A 258 0.61 -12.07 2.51
N TYR A 259 0.97 -12.84 1.47
CA TYR A 259 -0.02 -13.52 0.62
C TYR A 259 -0.75 -14.65 1.36
N LEU A 260 -0.05 -15.45 2.14
CA LEU A 260 -0.67 -16.56 2.88
C LEU A 260 -1.51 -16.08 4.05
N LEU A 261 -1.15 -14.97 4.67
CA LEU A 261 -2.00 -14.31 5.66
C LEU A 261 -3.31 -13.87 5.00
N ALA A 262 -3.26 -13.27 3.81
CA ALA A 262 -4.48 -12.93 3.08
C ALA A 262 -5.30 -14.18 2.69
N LEU A 263 -4.62 -15.22 2.19
CA LEU A 263 -5.26 -16.48 1.77
C LEU A 263 -5.97 -17.20 2.94
N ARG A 264 -5.45 -17.11 4.17
CA ARG A 264 -6.12 -17.63 5.37
C ARG A 264 -7.53 -17.08 5.55
N TYR A 265 -7.73 -15.79 5.25
CA TYR A 265 -9.01 -15.10 5.47
C TYR A 265 -9.86 -15.01 4.20
N ALA A 266 -9.30 -15.39 3.05
CA ALA A 266 -10.04 -15.53 1.81
C ALA A 266 -10.82 -16.85 1.78
N LYS A 267 -12.04 -16.82 1.24
CA LYS A 267 -12.91 -18.01 1.07
C LYS A 267 -12.80 -18.60 -0.34
N THR A 268 -11.60 -18.57 -0.91
CA THR A 268 -11.38 -18.87 -2.34
C THR A 268 -10.87 -20.27 -2.63
N SER A 269 -10.42 -21.04 -1.63
CA SER A 269 -9.79 -22.36 -1.81
C SER A 269 -10.58 -23.51 -1.20
N SER A 270 -10.38 -24.71 -1.74
CA SER A 270 -10.90 -25.99 -1.23
C SER A 270 -10.24 -26.44 0.08
N PHE A 271 -9.07 -25.86 0.40
CA PHE A 271 -8.32 -26.05 1.63
C PHE A 271 -8.35 -24.77 2.47
N THR A 272 -8.14 -24.94 3.77
CA THR A 272 -8.08 -23.84 4.74
C THR A 272 -6.70 -23.77 5.36
N ILE A 273 -6.23 -22.55 5.64
CA ILE A 273 -4.95 -22.35 6.32
C ILE A 273 -5.24 -22.09 7.80
N GLN A 274 -4.88 -23.05 8.67
CA GLN A 274 -5.15 -23.01 10.11
C GLN A 274 -4.18 -22.15 10.91
N SER A 275 -2.95 -21.97 10.44
CA SER A 275 -2.02 -21.00 11.03
C SER A 275 -1.04 -20.49 9.98
N VAL A 276 -0.58 -19.24 10.15
CA VAL A 276 0.41 -18.59 9.30
C VAL A 276 1.35 -17.78 10.18
N HIS A 277 2.65 -18.04 10.08
CA HIS A 277 3.68 -17.30 10.83
C HIS A 277 4.84 -16.91 9.92
N PRO A 278 5.45 -15.74 10.12
CA PRO A 278 6.61 -15.33 9.34
C PRO A 278 7.83 -16.11 9.79
N ILE A 279 8.65 -16.55 8.82
CA ILE A 279 9.89 -17.27 9.07
C ILE A 279 11.03 -16.68 8.23
N VAL A 280 12.24 -16.87 8.73
CA VAL A 280 13.47 -16.67 7.98
C VAL A 280 13.98 -18.05 7.54
N SER A 281 13.77 -18.38 6.26
CA SER A 281 14.25 -19.63 5.66
C SER A 281 15.75 -19.59 5.37
N SER A 282 16.33 -20.72 4.98
CA SER A 282 17.73 -20.81 4.56
C SER A 282 17.94 -20.06 3.25
N GLU A 283 16.96 -20.19 2.35
CA GLU A 283 16.88 -19.62 1.02
C GLU A 283 16.82 -18.09 1.09
N LEU A 284 16.06 -17.55 2.05
CA LEU A 284 16.01 -16.10 2.29
C LEU A 284 17.36 -15.58 2.80
N VAL A 285 18.01 -16.28 3.74
CA VAL A 285 19.31 -15.85 4.29
C VAL A 285 20.43 -15.91 3.25
N GLU A 286 20.33 -16.83 2.30
CA GLU A 286 21.29 -16.98 1.20
C GLU A 286 21.02 -16.00 0.04
N ASN A 287 19.87 -15.34 0.02
CA ASN A 287 19.54 -14.35 -0.98
C ASN A 287 20.33 -13.05 -0.77
N ALA A 288 21.41 -12.87 -1.55
CA ALA A 288 22.28 -11.69 -1.48
C ALA A 288 21.63 -10.37 -1.94
N GLN A 289 20.48 -10.41 -2.62
CA GLN A 289 19.77 -9.20 -3.05
C GLN A 289 18.87 -8.64 -1.94
N ARG A 290 18.44 -9.50 -1.02
CA ARG A 290 17.51 -9.15 0.06
C ARG A 290 18.18 -9.14 1.43
N CYS A 291 19.15 -10.02 1.65
CA CYS A 291 19.87 -10.15 2.91
C CYS A 291 21.29 -9.58 2.81
N ASN A 292 21.69 -8.87 3.86
CA ASN A 292 23.06 -8.41 4.03
C ASN A 292 23.52 -8.71 5.47
N VAL A 293 24.76 -9.17 5.62
CA VAL A 293 25.39 -9.42 6.91
C VAL A 293 26.50 -8.41 7.13
N THR A 294 26.31 -7.55 8.13
CA THR A 294 27.33 -6.59 8.57
C THR A 294 28.08 -7.17 9.77
N TYR A 295 29.37 -6.86 9.88
CA TYR A 295 30.22 -7.37 10.94
C TYR A 295 30.74 -6.21 11.78
N GLU A 296 30.64 -6.34 13.10
CA GLU A 296 31.26 -5.43 14.06
C GLU A 296 32.24 -6.21 14.93
N THR A 297 33.41 -5.61 15.18
CA THR A 297 34.43 -6.18 16.05
C THR A 297 34.43 -5.50 17.40
N ALA A 298 34.70 -6.28 18.44
CA ALA A 298 34.82 -5.79 19.80
C ALA A 298 35.93 -6.55 20.54
N ARG A 299 36.34 -6.00 21.67
CA ARG A 299 37.26 -6.67 22.59
C ARG A 299 36.54 -7.83 23.27
N ALA A 300 37.17 -8.99 23.32
CA ALA A 300 36.59 -10.16 23.97
C ALA A 300 36.46 -9.95 25.48
N SER A 301 35.33 -10.35 26.05
CA SER A 301 34.97 -10.09 27.45
C SER A 301 35.38 -11.20 28.41
N GLY A 302 36.48 -11.90 28.13
CA GLY A 302 36.88 -13.13 28.81
C GLY A 302 38.31 -13.12 29.37
N PRO A 303 38.71 -14.18 30.11
CA PRO A 303 40.04 -14.28 30.68
C PRO A 303 41.11 -14.32 29.59
N GLY A 304 42.04 -13.39 29.68
CA GLY A 304 43.25 -13.33 28.88
C GLY A 304 43.95 -12.02 29.19
N GLY A 305 45.27 -12.06 29.28
CA GLY A 305 46.05 -10.92 29.76
C GLY A 305 45.98 -9.71 28.84
N GLN A 306 47.05 -8.93 28.78
CA GLN A 306 47.10 -7.67 28.03
C GLN A 306 46.67 -7.82 26.55
N ALA A 307 46.91 -8.98 25.92
CA ALA A 307 46.49 -9.25 24.54
C ALA A 307 44.97 -9.12 24.35
N THR A 308 44.15 -9.71 25.22
CA THR A 308 42.68 -9.71 25.08
C THR A 308 42.07 -8.31 25.26
N ASN A 309 42.71 -7.45 26.06
CA ASN A 309 42.26 -6.08 26.29
C ASN A 309 42.61 -5.12 25.16
N VAL A 310 43.51 -5.50 24.26
CA VAL A 310 44.01 -4.65 23.16
C VAL A 310 43.49 -5.14 21.81
N THR A 311 43.31 -6.46 21.62
CA THR A 311 42.86 -7.03 20.35
C THR A 311 41.34 -7.20 20.30
N GLU A 312 40.73 -6.73 19.21
CA GLU A 312 39.31 -6.94 18.93
C GLU A 312 39.08 -8.30 18.27
N THR A 313 38.95 -9.34 19.09
CA THR A 313 38.75 -10.71 18.63
C THR A 313 37.28 -11.14 18.64
N GLN A 314 36.41 -10.49 19.42
CA GLN A 314 34.98 -10.78 19.41
C GLN A 314 34.32 -10.20 18.17
N VAL A 315 33.49 -10.99 17.49
CA VAL A 315 32.81 -10.59 16.26
C VAL A 315 31.31 -10.72 16.43
N TYR A 316 30.58 -9.67 16.07
CA TYR A 316 29.14 -9.63 15.95
C TYR A 316 28.77 -9.65 14.47
N ALA A 317 28.06 -10.68 14.02
CA ALA A 317 27.42 -10.73 12.72
C ALA A 317 25.97 -10.24 12.86
N LYS A 318 25.59 -9.17 12.14
CA LYS A 318 24.25 -8.59 12.17
C LYS A 318 23.56 -8.83 10.83
N LEU A 319 22.43 -9.53 10.85
CA LEU A 319 21.61 -9.75 9.66
C LEU A 319 20.62 -8.60 9.48
N THR A 320 20.63 -8.04 8.27
CA THR A 320 19.57 -7.14 7.78
C THR A 320 18.85 -7.79 6.61
N ILE A 321 17.52 -7.74 6.63
CA ILE A 321 16.63 -8.27 5.57
C ILE A 321 15.81 -7.09 5.03
N ASP A 322 15.87 -6.87 3.72
CA ASP A 322 15.21 -5.75 3.03
C ASP A 322 15.52 -4.38 3.68
N GLY A 323 16.77 -4.20 4.12
CA GLY A 323 17.23 -2.98 4.80
C GLY A 323 16.81 -2.83 6.27
N ARG A 324 16.06 -3.78 6.83
CA ARG A 324 15.65 -3.80 8.24
C ARG A 324 16.50 -4.76 9.05
N PHE A 325 16.90 -4.36 10.24
CA PHE A 325 17.59 -5.24 11.17
C PHE A 325 16.71 -6.42 11.59
N ALA A 326 17.25 -7.64 11.53
CA ALA A 326 16.56 -8.86 11.94
C ALA A 326 17.11 -9.40 13.27
N TYR A 327 18.34 -9.91 13.26
CA TYR A 327 18.97 -10.47 14.47
C TYR A 327 20.51 -10.49 14.37
N THR A 328 21.16 -10.69 15.50
CA THR A 328 22.62 -10.79 15.63
C THR A 328 23.06 -12.16 16.13
N ALA A 329 24.22 -12.60 15.67
CA ALA A 329 24.99 -13.67 16.28
C ALA A 329 26.36 -13.15 16.71
N GLU A 330 26.92 -13.72 17.77
CA GLU A 330 28.25 -13.37 18.26
C GLU A 330 29.13 -14.61 18.36
N ALA A 331 30.44 -14.42 18.19
CA ALA A 331 31.43 -15.43 18.48
C ALA A 331 32.72 -14.79 19.02
N GLN A 332 33.31 -15.46 20.01
CA GLN A 332 34.59 -15.08 20.62
C GLN A 332 35.42 -16.33 21.02
N ASP A 333 35.11 -17.48 20.43
CA ASP A 333 35.61 -18.78 20.85
C ASP A 333 37.11 -18.96 20.53
N SER A 334 37.61 -18.24 19.53
CA SER A 334 39.00 -18.26 19.09
C SER A 334 39.74 -16.96 19.41
N ARG A 335 41.08 -17.04 19.45
CA ARG A 335 41.96 -15.84 19.47
C ARG A 335 42.06 -15.15 18.11
N SER A 336 41.53 -15.77 17.04
CA SER A 336 41.49 -15.21 15.68
C SER A 336 40.15 -14.58 15.39
N ALA A 337 40.15 -13.28 15.02
CA ALA A 337 38.94 -12.58 14.58
C ALA A 337 38.34 -13.18 13.30
N LEU A 338 39.17 -13.75 12.40
CA LEU A 338 38.67 -14.40 11.19
C LEU A 338 37.90 -15.68 11.52
N ASN A 339 38.43 -16.53 12.40
CA ASN A 339 37.74 -17.74 12.82
C ASN A 339 36.43 -17.42 13.56
N ASN A 340 36.44 -16.36 14.37
CA ASN A 340 35.24 -15.89 15.04
C ASN A 340 34.23 -15.29 14.06
N LYS A 341 34.67 -14.64 12.98
CA LYS A 341 33.77 -14.17 11.92
C LYS A 341 33.04 -15.32 11.25
N ASP A 342 33.75 -16.39 10.88
CA ASP A 342 33.16 -17.56 10.24
C ASP A 342 32.21 -18.29 11.21
N ALA A 343 32.61 -18.47 12.47
CA ALA A 343 31.77 -19.05 13.51
C ALA A 343 30.51 -18.21 13.80
N ALA A 344 30.63 -16.88 13.83
CA ALA A 344 29.50 -15.98 14.01
C ALA A 344 28.52 -16.08 12.82
N LEU A 345 29.03 -16.18 11.59
CA LEU A 345 28.20 -16.36 10.40
C LEU A 345 27.47 -17.70 10.42
N GLU A 346 28.13 -18.79 10.82
CA GLU A 346 27.50 -20.11 10.93
C GLU A 346 26.40 -20.12 12.00
N LYS A 347 26.71 -19.60 13.20
CA LYS A 347 25.72 -19.43 14.29
C LYS A 347 24.54 -18.56 13.86
N LEU A 348 24.78 -17.54 13.04
CA LEU A 348 23.75 -16.67 12.48
C LEU A 348 22.80 -17.47 11.57
N LYS A 349 23.36 -18.21 10.59
CA LYS A 349 22.57 -18.95 9.61
C LYS A 349 21.81 -20.15 10.19
N GLN A 350 22.36 -20.80 11.22
CA GLN A 350 21.80 -22.02 11.79
C GLN A 350 21.02 -21.73 13.08
N THR A 351 21.71 -21.64 14.21
CA THR A 351 21.10 -21.63 15.55
C THR A 351 20.29 -20.36 15.81
N LYS A 352 20.84 -19.18 15.53
CA LYS A 352 20.14 -17.91 15.80
C LYS A 352 18.92 -17.71 14.90
N ARG A 353 18.97 -18.19 13.65
CA ARG A 353 17.82 -18.21 12.74
C ARG A 353 16.64 -18.98 13.34
N LEU A 354 16.87 -20.18 13.86
CA LEU A 354 15.81 -21.00 14.46
C LEU A 354 15.19 -20.32 15.69
N HIS A 355 16.02 -19.82 16.61
CA HIS A 355 15.53 -19.07 17.78
C HIS A 355 14.74 -17.82 17.41
N TYR A 356 15.16 -17.13 16.35
CA TYR A 356 14.45 -15.97 15.84
C TYR A 356 13.09 -16.38 15.27
N ASN A 357 13.00 -17.46 14.50
CA ASN A 357 11.74 -18.00 13.98
C ASN A 357 10.77 -18.40 15.10
N ASP A 358 11.25 -19.03 16.18
CA ASP A 358 10.43 -19.34 17.35
C ASP A 358 9.86 -18.07 18.01
N SER A 359 10.67 -17.01 18.05
CA SER A 359 10.26 -15.71 18.58
C SER A 359 9.22 -15.04 17.66
N LEU A 360 9.38 -15.16 16.35
CA LEU A 360 8.43 -14.65 15.36
C LEU A 360 7.07 -15.34 15.48
N ALA A 361 7.03 -16.67 15.58
CA ALA A 361 5.79 -17.43 15.71
C ALA A 361 5.01 -17.07 16.98
N ARG A 362 5.71 -16.74 18.09
CA ARG A 362 5.07 -16.29 19.33
C ARG A 362 4.54 -14.86 19.25
N LYS A 363 5.26 -13.97 18.56
CA LYS A 363 4.97 -12.53 18.51
C LYS A 363 3.95 -12.14 17.43
N TYR A 364 3.96 -12.83 16.30
CA TYR A 364 3.14 -12.51 15.13
C TYR A 364 2.07 -13.59 14.94
N ARG A 365 1.12 -13.64 15.86
CA ARG A 365 -0.08 -14.46 15.71
C ARG A 365 -1.02 -13.82 14.69
N PRO A 366 -1.57 -14.59 13.74
CA PRO A 366 -2.33 -14.03 12.62
C PRO A 366 -3.55 -13.23 13.10
N GLU A 367 -4.23 -13.66 14.17
CA GLU A 367 -5.39 -12.96 14.72
C GLU A 367 -5.03 -11.59 15.28
N GLU A 368 -3.95 -11.51 16.06
CA GLU A 368 -3.48 -10.27 16.68
C GLU A 368 -2.97 -9.28 15.63
N VAL A 369 -2.30 -9.79 14.59
CA VAL A 369 -1.82 -8.97 13.46
C VAL A 369 -2.99 -8.35 12.71
N VAL A 370 -4.00 -9.14 12.36
CA VAL A 370 -5.18 -8.63 11.63
C VAL A 370 -5.96 -7.64 12.48
N ALA A 371 -6.19 -7.94 13.77
CA ALA A 371 -6.86 -7.00 14.68
C ALA A 371 -6.15 -5.64 14.75
N THR A 372 -4.81 -5.65 14.79
CA THR A 372 -3.99 -4.41 14.79
C THR A 372 -4.10 -3.65 13.47
N ILE A 373 -4.29 -4.34 12.34
CA ILE A 373 -4.48 -3.70 11.03
C ILE A 373 -5.88 -3.10 10.95
N VAL A 374 -6.91 -3.85 11.33
CA VAL A 374 -8.31 -3.38 11.36
C VAL A 374 -8.45 -2.16 12.24
N GLN A 375 -7.85 -2.16 13.43
CA GLN A 375 -7.87 -0.99 14.31
C GLN A 375 -7.24 0.25 13.64
N ARG A 376 -6.11 0.08 12.95
CA ARG A 376 -5.48 1.18 12.19
C ARG A 376 -6.37 1.69 11.05
N VAL A 377 -7.10 0.80 10.37
CA VAL A 377 -8.05 1.17 9.33
C VAL A 377 -9.22 1.97 9.93
N LYS A 378 -9.77 1.53 11.07
CA LYS A 378 -10.79 2.29 11.83
C LYS A 378 -10.31 3.69 12.18
N GLU A 379 -9.11 3.80 12.74
CA GLU A 379 -8.50 5.08 13.12
C GLU A 379 -8.30 6.01 11.91
N SER A 380 -8.08 5.46 10.71
CA SER A 380 -7.94 6.22 9.47
C SER A 380 -9.26 6.63 8.80
N GLY A 381 -10.41 6.33 9.41
CA GLY A 381 -11.73 6.70 8.88
C GLY A 381 -12.45 5.58 8.12
N GLY A 382 -12.01 4.33 8.27
CA GLY A 382 -12.62 3.16 7.64
C GLY A 382 -12.17 2.92 6.19
N LEU A 383 -12.54 1.77 5.66
CA LEU A 383 -12.30 1.40 4.27
C LEU A 383 -13.59 0.80 3.71
N GLU A 384 -14.23 1.48 2.77
CA GLU A 384 -15.37 0.95 2.03
C GLU A 384 -14.88 0.47 0.66
N VAL A 385 -15.10 -0.82 0.37
CA VAL A 385 -14.81 -1.41 -0.94
C VAL A 385 -16.13 -1.90 -1.53
N GLU A 386 -16.49 -1.39 -2.71
CA GLU A 386 -17.66 -1.90 -3.41
C GLU A 386 -17.43 -3.33 -3.94
N ASP A 387 -18.45 -4.17 -3.81
CA ASP A 387 -18.45 -5.54 -4.33
C ASP A 387 -18.19 -5.61 -5.85
N SER A 388 -18.51 -4.55 -6.58
CA SER A 388 -18.26 -4.41 -8.02
C SER A 388 -16.76 -4.55 -8.36
N TYR A 389 -15.87 -4.06 -7.49
CA TYR A 389 -14.42 -4.17 -7.70
C TYR A 389 -13.90 -5.57 -7.42
N LEU A 390 -14.48 -6.28 -6.44
CA LEU A 390 -14.15 -7.68 -6.18
C LEU A 390 -14.55 -8.57 -7.35
N GLN A 391 -15.72 -8.35 -7.94
CA GLN A 391 -16.17 -9.09 -9.12
C GLN A 391 -15.20 -8.91 -10.30
N LEU A 392 -14.74 -7.68 -10.56
CA LEU A 392 -13.72 -7.42 -11.59
C LEU A 392 -12.43 -8.23 -11.36
N VAL A 393 -12.00 -8.40 -10.12
CA VAL A 393 -10.82 -9.21 -9.79
C VAL A 393 -11.11 -10.70 -9.96
N GLN A 394 -12.28 -11.17 -9.53
CA GLN A 394 -12.69 -12.57 -9.69
C GLN A 394 -12.79 -12.96 -11.16
N ASP A 395 -13.36 -12.09 -12.00
CA ASP A 395 -13.41 -12.26 -13.45
C ASP A 395 -11.98 -12.35 -14.02
N ALA A 396 -11.08 -11.44 -13.63
CA ALA A 396 -9.68 -11.46 -14.06
C ALA A 396 -8.91 -12.74 -13.63
N VAL A 397 -9.22 -13.29 -12.45
CA VAL A 397 -8.69 -14.58 -11.98
C VAL A 397 -9.24 -15.73 -12.82
N SER A 398 -10.53 -15.72 -13.14
CA SER A 398 -11.18 -16.75 -13.98
C SER A 398 -10.59 -16.77 -15.41
N GLU A 399 -10.27 -15.59 -15.94
CA GLU A 399 -9.58 -15.41 -17.22
C GLU A 399 -8.08 -15.74 -17.16
N LYS A 400 -7.54 -16.08 -15.98
CA LYS A 400 -6.12 -16.35 -15.71
C LYS A 400 -5.19 -15.19 -16.07
N THR A 401 -5.70 -13.96 -16.09
CA THR A 401 -4.88 -12.76 -16.30
C THR A 401 -4.19 -12.30 -15.02
N VAL A 402 -4.69 -12.79 -13.88
CA VAL A 402 -4.26 -12.50 -12.51
C VAL A 402 -4.14 -13.81 -11.73
N SER A 403 -3.23 -13.87 -10.75
CA SER A 403 -3.04 -15.06 -9.92
C SER A 403 -4.16 -15.28 -8.89
N VAL A 404 -4.39 -16.52 -8.48
CA VAL A 404 -5.39 -16.85 -7.43
C VAL A 404 -5.03 -16.18 -6.10
N LEU A 405 -3.73 -16.05 -5.78
CA LEU A 405 -3.27 -15.37 -4.57
C LEU A 405 -3.58 -13.87 -4.58
N ASP A 406 -3.56 -13.22 -5.74
CA ASP A 406 -3.97 -11.83 -5.87
C ASP A 406 -5.49 -11.67 -5.67
N GLY A 407 -6.29 -12.63 -6.15
CA GLY A 407 -7.72 -12.69 -5.85
C GLY A 407 -8.00 -12.83 -4.35
N ALA A 408 -7.29 -13.72 -3.68
CA ALA A 408 -7.37 -13.89 -2.23
C ALA A 408 -6.96 -12.60 -1.48
N LEU A 409 -5.94 -11.90 -1.98
CA LEU A 409 -5.49 -10.62 -1.43
C LEU A 409 -6.57 -9.54 -1.55
N ALA A 410 -7.21 -9.42 -2.71
CA ALA A 410 -8.31 -8.48 -2.91
C ALA A 410 -9.48 -8.78 -1.97
N GLN A 411 -9.83 -10.07 -1.82
CA GLN A 411 -10.90 -10.49 -0.91
C GLN A 411 -10.55 -10.16 0.54
N PHE A 412 -9.32 -10.42 1.00
CA PHE A 412 -8.88 -10.06 2.34
C PHE A 412 -9.02 -8.55 2.63
N VAL A 413 -8.59 -7.70 1.70
CA VAL A 413 -8.72 -6.24 1.86
C VAL A 413 -10.17 -5.82 1.93
N ALA A 414 -11.04 -6.39 1.09
CA ALA A 414 -12.44 -6.04 1.12
C ALA A 414 -13.14 -6.61 2.35
N THR A 415 -13.12 -7.91 2.61
CA THR A 415 -13.93 -8.50 3.70
C THR A 415 -13.33 -8.27 5.07
N SER A 416 -12.03 -8.53 5.23
CA SER A 416 -11.42 -8.55 6.57
C SER A 416 -11.04 -7.17 7.07
N LEU A 417 -10.81 -6.20 6.17
CA LEU A 417 -10.48 -4.82 6.55
C LEU A 417 -11.68 -3.86 6.47
N SER A 418 -12.74 -4.17 5.70
CA SER A 418 -13.98 -3.35 5.70
C SER A 418 -15.04 -3.84 6.69
N GLU A 419 -15.39 -5.14 6.72
CA GLU A 419 -16.53 -5.62 7.53
C GLU A 419 -16.26 -5.60 9.04
N GLN A 420 -14.99 -5.62 9.43
CA GLN A 420 -14.60 -5.46 10.83
C GLN A 420 -14.36 -4.00 11.21
N ALA A 421 -14.48 -3.05 10.27
CA ALA A 421 -14.30 -1.61 10.49
C ALA A 421 -15.55 -0.93 11.10
N ASP A 422 -16.72 -1.53 10.90
CA ASP A 422 -17.97 -1.20 11.61
C ASP A 422 -17.98 -1.79 13.05
#